data_AF-A0A812RGX5-F1
#
_entry.id   AF-A0A812RGX5-F1
#
_cell.length_a   1.000
_cell.length_b   1.000
_cell.length_c   1.000
_cell.angle_alpha   90.00
_cell.angle_beta   90.00
_cell.angle_gamma   90.00
#
_symmetry.space_group_name_H-M   'P 1'
#
loop_
_entity.id
_entity.type
_entity.pdbx_description
1 polymer ?
#
loop_
_entity_poly.entity_id
_entity_poly.type
_entity_poly.pdbx_seq_one_letter_code
_entity_poly.pdbx_strand_id
1 'polypeptide(L)'
;MAECRDAEAQVLKMTRARAKAMLMELVGEYSTKSFQNKLGDILQKEAQQGEVCDESPGRWALAEECHADIFARYGFKSGTGVERLRPIVLIFQKFPDLADKVQKLWKLLGLKSSPAELFIEDKSQEVSQEPSVPLKTEKRILSKARALAFQAELLGAFSAPGFQKKLAEMSRKHFTHLQDADSRAELDLILEKTKLEILPVYGYEASSKGLQDMDTDMQQFDNDADIFVNAVAIEEALFPYCQTGRALTTDKGPLGRTGSKPTTAFTVAKLLRKQLAAFSSPSFQNGISCLKRSADVEQACEGYYHLRGRAELALPLQRRILPQYGFQGSRAGVLDMVSHCSQFITDPEVARLFDDINLKLGMTPTACARFRDTACMLPAEAPAACHTTIPRSDMTASTAESVSIVAGSGSN
;
A
#
# COMPACT_ATOMS: atom_id res chain seq x y z
N MET A 1 0.06 -41.07 -0.15
CA MET A 1 -1.23 -40.84 0.57
C MET A 1 -1.17 -39.65 1.52
N ALA A 2 -0.27 -39.60 2.51
CA ALA A 2 -0.21 -38.46 3.45
C ALA A 2 0.13 -37.12 2.77
N GLU A 3 1.07 -37.11 1.83
CA GLU A 3 1.49 -35.89 1.11
C GLU A 3 0.39 -35.28 0.25
N CYS A 4 -0.47 -36.10 -0.37
CA CYS A 4 -1.48 -35.55 -1.26
C CYS A 4 -2.69 -34.94 -0.51
N ARG A 5 -2.93 -35.34 0.74
CA ARG A 5 -3.88 -34.63 1.63
C ARG A 5 -3.40 -33.22 2.01
N ASP A 6 -2.08 -33.02 2.10
CA ASP A 6 -1.50 -31.72 2.45
C ASP A 6 -1.68 -30.70 1.32
N ALA A 7 -1.47 -31.13 0.06
CA ALA A 7 -1.71 -30.30 -1.12
C ALA A 7 -3.19 -29.88 -1.23
N GLU A 8 -4.13 -30.79 -0.97
CA GLU A 8 -5.57 -30.49 -0.96
C GLU A 8 -5.93 -29.47 0.12
N ALA A 9 -5.44 -29.65 1.35
CA ALA A 9 -5.66 -28.70 2.43
C ALA A 9 -5.07 -27.31 2.10
N GLN A 10 -3.91 -27.27 1.44
CA GLN A 10 -3.26 -26.04 1.04
C GLN A 10 -4.02 -25.33 -0.09
N VAL A 11 -4.49 -26.05 -1.11
CA VAL A 11 -5.35 -25.46 -2.16
C VAL A 11 -6.68 -25.00 -1.58
N LEU A 12 -7.26 -25.73 -0.61
CA LEU A 12 -8.51 -25.34 0.05
C LEU A 12 -8.37 -24.00 0.79
N LYS A 13 -7.21 -23.73 1.39
CA LYS A 13 -6.88 -22.45 2.04
C LYS A 13 -6.46 -21.34 1.06
N MET A 14 -6.11 -21.69 -0.17
CA MET A 14 -5.59 -20.72 -1.13
C MET A 14 -6.69 -19.84 -1.73
N THR A 15 -6.43 -18.53 -1.82
CA THR A 15 -7.34 -17.57 -2.46
C THR A 15 -7.22 -17.61 -3.98
N ARG A 16 -8.24 -17.11 -4.69
CA ARG A 16 -8.23 -17.02 -6.15
C ARG A 16 -7.08 -16.15 -6.66
N ALA A 17 -6.82 -15.01 -6.02
CA ALA A 17 -5.72 -14.11 -6.39
C ALA A 17 -4.35 -14.78 -6.20
N ARG A 18 -4.15 -15.48 -5.08
CA ARG A 18 -2.93 -16.24 -4.80
C ARG A 18 -2.74 -17.39 -5.80
N ALA A 19 -3.79 -18.13 -6.11
CA ALA A 19 -3.77 -19.17 -7.14
C ALA A 19 -3.38 -18.60 -8.51
N LYS A 20 -4.01 -17.48 -8.90
CA LYS A 20 -3.70 -16.78 -10.16
C LYS A 20 -2.25 -16.31 -10.20
N ALA A 21 -1.72 -15.76 -9.11
CA ALA A 21 -0.33 -15.31 -9.02
C ALA A 21 0.64 -16.48 -9.23
N MET A 22 0.43 -17.60 -8.53
CA MET A 22 1.24 -18.81 -8.69
C MET A 22 1.24 -19.32 -10.14
N LEU A 23 0.05 -19.42 -10.75
CA LEU A 23 -0.07 -19.86 -12.15
C LEU A 23 0.65 -18.91 -13.11
N MET A 24 0.60 -17.60 -12.87
CA MET A 24 1.28 -16.63 -13.73
C MET A 24 2.80 -16.70 -13.61
N GLU A 25 3.34 -16.96 -12.41
CA GLU A 25 4.78 -17.18 -12.23
C GLU A 25 5.26 -18.43 -12.96
N LEU A 26 4.51 -19.54 -12.83
CA LEU A 26 4.79 -20.77 -13.59
C LEU A 26 4.73 -20.52 -15.10
N VAL A 27 3.73 -19.78 -15.57
CA VAL A 27 3.62 -19.42 -17.00
C VAL A 27 4.84 -18.60 -17.42
N GLY A 28 5.30 -17.68 -16.58
CA GLY A 28 6.49 -16.86 -16.82
C GLY A 28 7.73 -17.72 -17.00
N GLU A 29 8.03 -18.59 -16.03
CA GLU A 29 9.19 -19.48 -16.06
C GLU A 29 9.16 -20.43 -17.27
N TYR A 30 8.02 -21.06 -17.51
CA TYR A 30 7.86 -21.96 -18.65
C TYR A 30 7.89 -21.24 -20.00
N SER A 31 7.58 -19.94 -20.05
CA SER A 31 7.69 -19.16 -21.28
C SER A 31 9.12 -18.69 -21.56
N THR A 32 10.08 -18.90 -20.66
CA THR A 32 11.46 -18.45 -20.89
C THR A 32 12.10 -19.24 -22.04
N LYS A 33 12.92 -18.56 -22.84
CA LYS A 33 13.65 -19.21 -23.94
C LYS A 33 14.55 -20.35 -23.43
N SER A 34 15.14 -20.17 -22.26
CA SER A 34 16.03 -21.18 -21.66
C SER A 34 15.29 -22.48 -21.34
N PHE A 35 14.10 -22.38 -20.74
CA PHE A 35 13.26 -23.53 -20.44
C PHE A 35 12.75 -24.19 -21.72
N GLN A 36 12.21 -23.42 -22.65
CA GLN A 36 11.65 -23.94 -23.90
C GLN A 36 12.70 -24.62 -24.80
N ASN A 37 13.94 -24.12 -24.81
CA ASN A 37 15.04 -24.77 -25.54
C ASN A 37 15.37 -26.14 -24.91
N LYS A 38 15.54 -26.20 -23.58
CA LYS A 38 15.79 -27.47 -22.87
C LYS A 38 14.65 -28.46 -23.08
N LEU A 39 13.41 -28.00 -23.00
CA LEU A 39 12.23 -28.83 -23.24
C LEU A 39 12.21 -29.34 -24.68
N GLY A 40 12.52 -28.49 -25.67
CA GLY A 40 12.65 -28.89 -27.08
C GLY A 40 13.66 -30.01 -27.29
N ASP A 41 14.84 -29.91 -26.67
CA ASP A 41 15.87 -30.96 -26.72
C ASP A 41 15.39 -32.29 -26.12
N ILE A 42 14.65 -32.23 -25.01
CA ILE A 42 14.06 -33.40 -24.36
C ILE A 42 13.00 -34.05 -25.27
N LEU A 43 12.09 -33.25 -25.82
CA LEU A 43 11.04 -33.72 -26.73
C LEU A 43 11.63 -34.34 -28.00
N GLN A 44 12.72 -33.78 -28.53
CA GLN A 44 13.41 -34.33 -29.69
C GLN A 44 14.04 -35.70 -29.39
N LYS A 45 14.64 -35.87 -28.21
CA LYS A 45 15.21 -37.16 -27.77
C LYS A 45 14.13 -38.23 -27.59
N GLU A 46 13.00 -37.86 -26.99
CA GLU A 46 11.85 -38.78 -26.83
C GLU A 46 11.29 -39.21 -28.19
N ALA A 47 11.18 -38.27 -29.14
CA ALA A 47 10.73 -38.58 -30.49
C ALA A 47 11.65 -39.59 -31.20
N GLN A 48 12.97 -39.51 -30.98
CA GLN A 48 13.93 -40.48 -31.51
C GLN A 48 13.81 -41.86 -30.86
N GLN A 49 13.35 -41.92 -29.61
CA GLN A 49 13.14 -43.17 -28.86
C GLN A 49 11.79 -43.84 -29.20
N GLY A 50 10.93 -43.18 -29.96
CA GLY A 50 9.64 -43.73 -30.41
C GLY A 50 8.54 -43.73 -29.36
N GLU A 51 8.79 -43.16 -28.18
CA GLU A 51 7.85 -43.14 -27.06
C GLU A 51 7.63 -41.70 -26.59
N VAL A 52 6.54 -41.08 -27.06
CA VAL A 52 6.13 -39.75 -26.62
C VAL A 52 5.03 -39.90 -25.58
N CYS A 53 5.43 -40.15 -24.33
CA CYS A 53 4.54 -40.18 -23.19
C CYS A 53 4.58 -38.84 -22.44
N ASP A 54 3.43 -38.37 -21.98
CA ASP A 54 3.34 -37.18 -21.11
C ASP A 54 4.05 -37.42 -19.76
N GLU A 55 4.27 -38.68 -19.39
CA GLU A 55 4.95 -39.10 -18.18
C GLU A 55 6.47 -39.22 -18.31
N SER A 56 7.07 -38.69 -19.38
CA SER A 56 8.52 -38.79 -19.58
C SER A 56 9.31 -38.22 -18.39
N PRO A 57 10.22 -39.01 -17.78
CA PRO A 57 11.05 -38.56 -16.65
C PRO A 57 11.86 -37.30 -16.95
N GLY A 58 12.29 -37.11 -18.20
CA GLY A 58 13.06 -35.95 -18.62
C GLY A 58 12.29 -34.65 -18.49
N ARG A 59 11.03 -34.63 -18.94
CA ARG A 59 10.16 -33.45 -18.83
C ARG A 59 9.89 -33.10 -17.37
N TRP A 60 9.65 -34.10 -16.53
CA TRP A 60 9.37 -33.88 -15.11
C TRP A 60 10.57 -33.39 -14.34
N ALA A 61 11.77 -33.93 -14.62
CA ALA A 61 12.99 -33.43 -14.01
C ALA A 61 13.21 -31.94 -14.34
N LEU A 62 12.96 -31.53 -15.59
CA LEU A 62 13.06 -30.13 -15.99
C LEU A 62 11.99 -29.25 -15.31
N ALA A 63 10.74 -29.70 -15.27
CA ALA A 63 9.66 -28.99 -14.60
C ALA A 63 9.87 -28.90 -13.08
N GLU A 64 10.52 -29.90 -12.48
CA GLU A 64 10.81 -29.98 -11.05
C GLU A 64 11.72 -28.85 -10.56
N GLU A 65 12.73 -28.47 -11.34
CA GLU A 65 13.60 -27.32 -11.03
C GLU A 65 12.78 -26.03 -10.86
N CYS A 66 11.81 -25.79 -11.74
CA CYS A 66 10.93 -24.62 -11.68
C CYS A 66 9.88 -24.73 -10.57
N HIS A 67 9.28 -25.91 -10.40
CA HIS A 67 8.22 -26.13 -9.42
C HIS A 67 8.73 -25.97 -7.99
N ALA A 68 9.94 -26.45 -7.67
CA ALA A 68 10.42 -26.50 -6.28
C ALA A 68 10.43 -25.13 -5.61
N ASP A 69 10.97 -24.10 -6.29
CA ASP A 69 11.01 -22.73 -5.77
C ASP A 69 9.62 -22.11 -5.69
N ILE A 70 8.86 -22.17 -6.78
CA ILE A 70 7.55 -21.51 -6.85
C ILE A 70 6.61 -22.14 -5.83
N PHE A 71 6.44 -23.46 -5.83
CA PHE A 71 5.55 -24.13 -4.89
C PHE A 71 5.89 -23.89 -3.43
N ALA A 72 7.18 -23.85 -3.08
CA ALA A 72 7.61 -23.53 -1.72
C ALA A 72 7.14 -22.12 -1.31
N ARG A 73 7.24 -21.11 -2.19
CA ARG A 73 6.74 -19.75 -1.94
C ARG A 73 5.23 -19.69 -1.72
N TYR A 74 4.48 -20.64 -2.28
CA TYR A 74 3.04 -20.76 -2.08
C TYR A 74 2.63 -21.76 -0.98
N GLY A 75 3.60 -22.38 -0.29
CA GLY A 75 3.38 -23.26 0.86
C GLY A 75 3.08 -24.71 0.48
N PHE A 76 3.39 -25.12 -0.75
CA PHE A 76 3.31 -26.52 -1.18
C PHE A 76 4.66 -27.18 -0.95
N LYS A 77 4.65 -28.43 -0.48
CA LYS A 77 5.85 -29.26 -0.35
C LYS A 77 6.28 -29.80 -1.71
N SER A 78 7.58 -30.03 -1.88
CA SER A 78 8.12 -30.72 -3.06
C SER A 78 7.65 -32.18 -3.07
N GLY A 79 6.89 -32.57 -4.11
CA GLY A 79 6.53 -33.98 -4.38
C GLY A 79 7.59 -34.69 -5.24
N THR A 80 7.25 -35.72 -6.01
CA THR A 80 8.11 -36.26 -7.10
C THR A 80 7.24 -36.63 -8.30
N GLY A 81 7.74 -36.43 -9.53
CA GLY A 81 7.03 -36.81 -10.75
C GLY A 81 5.72 -36.06 -10.99
N VAL A 82 4.73 -36.74 -11.58
CA VAL A 82 3.43 -36.19 -12.01
C VAL A 82 2.59 -35.66 -10.85
N GLU A 83 2.71 -36.24 -9.65
CA GLU A 83 2.00 -35.77 -8.43
C GLU A 83 2.30 -34.30 -8.09
N ARG A 84 3.39 -33.73 -8.60
CA ARG A 84 3.67 -32.30 -8.45
C ARG A 84 2.71 -31.40 -9.21
N LEU A 85 2.02 -31.87 -10.25
CA LEU A 85 0.98 -31.07 -10.90
C LEU A 85 -0.33 -31.06 -10.13
N ARG A 86 -0.47 -31.87 -9.07
CA ARG A 86 -1.70 -31.97 -8.30
C ARG A 86 -2.17 -30.63 -7.74
N PRO A 87 -1.33 -29.74 -7.17
CA PRO A 87 -1.76 -28.40 -6.80
C PRO A 87 -2.40 -27.63 -7.97
N ILE A 88 -1.86 -27.75 -9.18
CA ILE A 88 -2.38 -27.06 -10.37
C ILE A 88 -3.74 -27.62 -10.80
N VAL A 89 -3.92 -28.94 -10.75
CA VAL A 89 -5.21 -29.57 -11.07
C VAL A 89 -6.26 -29.26 -10.02
N LEU A 90 -5.90 -29.27 -8.74
CA LEU A 90 -6.80 -28.86 -7.66
C LEU A 90 -7.19 -27.37 -7.78
N ILE A 91 -6.26 -26.51 -8.22
CA ILE A 91 -6.55 -25.11 -8.54
C ILE A 91 -7.54 -25.00 -9.70
N PHE A 92 -7.34 -25.78 -10.76
CA PHE A 92 -8.25 -25.81 -11.90
C PHE A 92 -9.67 -26.21 -11.48
N GLN A 93 -9.79 -27.22 -10.61
CA GLN A 93 -11.08 -27.67 -10.06
C GLN A 93 -11.73 -26.61 -9.17
N LYS A 94 -10.94 -25.94 -8.31
CA LYS A 94 -11.45 -24.93 -7.36
C LYS A 94 -11.78 -23.60 -8.05
N PHE A 95 -11.01 -23.21 -9.06
CA PHE A 95 -11.11 -21.93 -9.76
C PHE A 95 -11.21 -22.14 -11.29
N PRO A 96 -12.38 -22.59 -11.81
CA PRO A 96 -12.55 -22.89 -13.23
C PRO A 96 -12.30 -21.70 -14.15
N ASP A 97 -12.46 -20.48 -13.66
CA ASP A 97 -12.19 -19.25 -14.42
C ASP A 97 -10.69 -19.01 -14.68
N LEU A 98 -9.80 -19.77 -14.04
CA LEU A 98 -8.37 -19.79 -14.31
C LEU A 98 -7.97 -20.88 -15.34
N ALA A 99 -8.94 -21.54 -15.97
CA ALA A 99 -8.74 -22.57 -16.98
C ALA A 99 -7.75 -22.16 -18.09
N ASP A 100 -7.82 -20.90 -18.54
CA ASP A 100 -6.95 -20.35 -19.58
C ASP A 100 -5.46 -20.48 -19.23
N LYS A 101 -5.12 -20.24 -17.95
CA LYS A 101 -3.72 -20.30 -17.47
C LYS A 101 -3.24 -21.73 -17.32
N VAL A 102 -4.10 -22.61 -16.80
CA VAL A 102 -3.78 -24.03 -16.65
C VAL A 102 -3.58 -24.66 -18.03
N GLN A 103 -4.45 -24.38 -18.99
CA GLN A 103 -4.30 -24.82 -20.38
C GLN A 103 -3.01 -24.28 -21.01
N LYS A 104 -2.67 -23.02 -20.75
CA LYS A 104 -1.41 -22.44 -21.22
C LYS A 104 -0.18 -23.14 -20.63
N LEU A 105 -0.19 -23.49 -19.34
CA LEU A 105 0.88 -24.25 -18.71
C LEU A 105 1.05 -25.63 -19.34
N TRP A 106 -0.06 -26.35 -19.56
CA TRP A 106 -0.05 -27.65 -20.22
C TRP A 106 0.57 -27.58 -21.61
N LYS A 107 0.17 -26.59 -22.40
CA LYS A 107 0.75 -26.35 -23.72
C LYS A 107 2.24 -26.03 -23.66
N LEU A 108 2.67 -25.21 -22.70
CA LEU A 108 4.09 -24.86 -22.53
C LEU A 108 4.95 -26.05 -22.09
N LEU A 109 4.36 -27.03 -21.40
CA LEU A 109 5.01 -28.29 -21.02
C LEU A 109 4.97 -29.36 -22.12
N GLY A 110 4.28 -29.10 -23.24
CA GLY A 110 4.12 -30.08 -24.32
C GLY A 110 3.29 -31.30 -23.94
N LEU A 111 2.41 -31.18 -22.94
CA LEU A 111 1.50 -32.25 -22.52
C LEU A 111 0.35 -32.37 -23.52
N LYS A 112 0.01 -33.60 -23.89
CA LYS A 112 -1.09 -33.92 -24.82
C LYS A 112 -2.41 -34.14 -24.10
N SER A 113 -2.36 -34.73 -22.91
CA SER A 113 -3.53 -35.01 -22.07
C SER A 113 -4.12 -33.72 -21.51
N SER A 114 -5.44 -33.72 -21.35
CA SER A 114 -6.13 -32.64 -20.65
C SER A 114 -5.72 -32.62 -19.16
N PRO A 115 -5.67 -31.44 -18.51
CA PRO A 115 -5.51 -31.36 -17.05
C PRO A 115 -6.51 -32.20 -16.26
N ALA A 116 -7.71 -32.42 -16.83
CA ALA A 116 -8.75 -33.24 -16.22
C ALA A 116 -8.49 -34.75 -16.35
N GLU A 117 -7.74 -35.19 -17.36
CA GLU A 117 -7.50 -36.61 -17.67
C GLU A 117 -6.41 -37.22 -16.79
N LEU A 118 -5.42 -36.44 -16.38
CA LEU A 118 -4.27 -36.89 -15.58
C LEU A 118 -4.61 -37.37 -14.17
N PHE A 119 -5.85 -37.16 -13.69
CA PHE A 119 -6.27 -37.52 -12.33
C PHE A 119 -7.68 -38.13 -12.27
N ILE A 120 -8.15 -38.79 -13.33
CA ILE A 120 -9.41 -39.57 -13.31
C ILE A 120 -9.20 -40.92 -12.59
N GLU A 121 -8.31 -40.99 -11.61
CA GLU A 121 -8.17 -42.19 -10.79
C GLU A 121 -9.25 -42.21 -9.70
N ASP A 122 -10.20 -43.13 -9.90
CA ASP A 122 -10.95 -43.86 -8.88
C ASP A 122 -11.84 -43.03 -7.91
N LYS A 123 -12.56 -42.04 -8.44
CA LYS A 123 -13.74 -41.47 -7.74
C LYS A 123 -15.00 -42.32 -8.01
N SER A 124 -15.01 -43.56 -7.53
CA SER A 124 -16.25 -44.35 -7.39
C SER A 124 -16.66 -44.56 -5.92
N GLN A 125 -16.15 -43.75 -4.99
CA GLN A 125 -16.66 -43.72 -3.61
C GLN A 125 -17.45 -42.44 -3.32
N GLU A 126 -18.76 -42.61 -3.40
CA GLU A 126 -19.84 -41.74 -2.95
C GLU A 126 -19.65 -41.37 -1.47
N VAL A 127 -19.47 -40.09 -1.14
CA VAL A 127 -19.43 -39.60 0.25
C VAL A 127 -20.51 -38.55 0.44
N SER A 128 -21.38 -38.86 1.40
CA SER A 128 -22.53 -38.10 1.86
C SER A 128 -22.19 -36.67 2.29
N GLN A 129 -23.18 -35.80 2.10
CA GLN A 129 -23.21 -34.43 2.58
C GLN A 129 -22.90 -34.33 4.08
N GLU A 130 -21.86 -33.58 4.42
CA GLU A 130 -21.43 -33.32 5.79
C GLU A 130 -22.27 -32.17 6.40
N PRO A 131 -22.81 -32.30 7.63
CA PRO A 131 -23.61 -31.27 8.27
C PRO A 131 -22.73 -30.09 8.71
N SER A 132 -23.14 -28.87 8.40
CA SER A 132 -22.49 -27.63 8.84
C SER A 132 -22.52 -27.52 10.37
N VAL A 133 -21.43 -27.89 11.04
CA VAL A 133 -21.25 -27.72 12.48
C VAL A 133 -21.06 -26.23 12.81
N PRO A 134 -21.76 -25.67 13.81
CA PRO A 134 -21.56 -24.29 14.25
C PRO A 134 -20.16 -24.12 14.83
N LEU A 135 -19.29 -23.41 14.11
CA LEU A 135 -17.94 -23.06 14.57
C LEU A 135 -18.03 -22.17 15.82
N LYS A 136 -17.67 -22.73 16.97
CA LYS A 136 -17.43 -21.96 18.20
C LYS A 136 -16.39 -20.88 17.91
N THR A 137 -16.79 -19.63 18.11
CA THR A 137 -15.98 -18.43 17.94
C THR A 137 -15.00 -18.30 19.10
N GLU A 138 -13.90 -19.04 19.06
CA GLU A 138 -12.74 -18.69 19.87
C GLU A 138 -12.23 -17.30 19.47
N LYS A 139 -11.86 -16.49 20.47
CA LYS A 139 -11.43 -15.11 20.29
C LYS A 139 -10.19 -15.10 19.40
N ARG A 140 -10.37 -14.73 18.12
CA ARG A 140 -9.33 -14.80 17.09
C ARG A 140 -8.31 -13.70 17.36
N ILE A 141 -7.04 -14.07 17.55
CA ILE A 141 -5.95 -13.11 17.67
C ILE A 141 -5.34 -12.92 16.28
N LEU A 142 -5.41 -11.71 15.74
CA LEU A 142 -4.73 -11.36 14.49
C LEU A 142 -3.22 -11.27 14.72
N SER A 143 -2.45 -12.20 14.17
CA SER A 143 -0.98 -12.12 14.21
C SER A 143 -0.44 -11.10 13.21
N LYS A 144 0.75 -10.52 13.44
CA LYS A 144 1.44 -9.61 12.50
C LYS A 144 1.52 -10.16 11.08
N ALA A 145 1.91 -11.43 10.91
CA ALA A 145 2.02 -12.05 9.59
C ALA A 145 0.69 -12.10 8.82
N ARG A 146 -0.43 -12.33 9.54
CA ARG A 146 -1.77 -12.30 8.96
C ARG A 146 -2.23 -10.87 8.65
N ALA A 147 -1.91 -9.90 9.50
CA ALA A 147 -2.19 -8.48 9.24
C ALA A 147 -1.47 -7.98 7.97
N LEU A 148 -0.18 -8.32 7.80
CA LEU A 148 0.57 -8.00 6.58
C LEU A 148 -0.03 -8.67 5.34
N ALA A 149 -0.39 -9.95 5.42
CA ALA A 149 -1.03 -10.66 4.32
C ALA A 149 -2.38 -10.02 3.95
N PHE A 150 -3.18 -9.64 4.95
CA PHE A 150 -4.45 -8.95 4.73
C PHE A 150 -4.27 -7.62 4.00
N GLN A 151 -3.32 -6.79 4.44
CA GLN A 151 -3.01 -5.53 3.76
C GLN A 151 -2.46 -5.74 2.34
N ALA A 152 -1.65 -6.78 2.12
CA ALA A 152 -1.16 -7.11 0.78
C ALA A 152 -2.30 -7.53 -0.17
N GLU A 153 -3.28 -8.30 0.33
CA GLU A 153 -4.48 -8.64 -0.45
C GLU A 153 -5.35 -7.42 -0.74
N LEU A 154 -5.54 -6.53 0.24
CA LEU A 154 -6.24 -5.25 0.03
C LEU A 154 -5.54 -4.38 -1.01
N LEU A 155 -4.22 -4.23 -0.90
CA LEU A 155 -3.43 -3.47 -1.86
C LEU A 155 -3.56 -4.06 -3.27
N GLY A 156 -3.48 -5.39 -3.40
CA GLY A 156 -3.67 -6.07 -4.68
C GLY A 156 -5.07 -5.88 -5.26
N ALA A 157 -6.11 -5.94 -4.41
CA ALA A 157 -7.50 -5.74 -4.82
C ALA A 157 -7.76 -4.29 -5.25
N PHE A 158 -7.27 -3.31 -4.48
CA PHE A 158 -7.39 -1.89 -4.81
C PHE A 158 -6.57 -1.51 -6.04
N SER A 159 -5.39 -2.10 -6.22
CA SER A 159 -4.56 -1.87 -7.41
C SER A 159 -5.08 -2.58 -8.66
N ALA A 160 -6.09 -3.46 -8.55
CA ALA A 160 -6.60 -4.22 -9.68
C ALA A 160 -7.22 -3.28 -10.75
N PRO A 161 -7.00 -3.53 -12.06
CA PRO A 161 -7.51 -2.66 -13.12
C PRO A 161 -9.03 -2.42 -13.07
N GLY A 162 -9.80 -3.44 -12.67
CA GLY A 162 -11.25 -3.32 -12.52
C GLY A 162 -11.68 -2.39 -11.39
N PHE A 163 -10.94 -2.38 -10.27
CA PHE A 163 -11.19 -1.46 -9.16
C PHE A 163 -10.78 -0.04 -9.55
N GLN A 164 -9.57 0.13 -10.10
CA GLN A 164 -9.06 1.43 -10.55
C GLN A 164 -9.95 2.07 -11.62
N LYS A 165 -10.52 1.29 -12.54
CA LYS A 165 -11.51 1.77 -13.51
C LYS A 165 -12.76 2.32 -12.82
N LYS A 166 -13.33 1.62 -11.83
CA LYS A 166 -14.49 2.09 -11.06
C LYS A 166 -14.17 3.38 -10.29
N LEU A 167 -13.01 3.42 -9.65
CA LEU A 167 -12.54 4.59 -8.92
C LEU A 167 -12.38 5.81 -9.86
N ALA A 168 -11.82 5.61 -11.05
CA ALA A 168 -11.69 6.66 -12.06
C ALA A 168 -13.05 7.07 -12.66
N GLU A 169 -14.01 6.16 -12.83
CA GLU A 169 -15.39 6.49 -13.22
C GLU A 169 -16.10 7.32 -12.16
N MET A 170 -16.02 6.91 -10.90
CA MET A 170 -16.54 7.66 -9.75
C MET A 170 -15.91 9.07 -9.69
N SER A 171 -14.59 9.17 -9.78
CA SER A 171 -13.89 10.47 -9.80
C SER A 171 -14.32 11.36 -10.96
N ARG A 172 -14.71 10.79 -12.11
CA ARG A 172 -15.24 11.54 -13.26
C ARG A 172 -16.68 11.98 -13.06
N LYS A 173 -17.52 11.17 -12.41
CA LYS A 173 -18.90 11.58 -12.08
C LYS A 173 -18.90 12.76 -11.10
N HIS A 174 -17.95 12.75 -10.17
CA HIS A 174 -17.88 13.70 -9.04
C HIS A 174 -16.77 14.75 -9.21
N PHE A 175 -16.46 15.12 -10.47
CA PHE A 175 -15.26 15.85 -10.93
C PHE A 175 -14.90 17.13 -10.14
N THR A 176 -15.86 17.76 -9.46
CA THR A 176 -15.66 19.03 -8.77
C THR A 176 -15.40 18.90 -7.27
N HIS A 177 -15.92 17.88 -6.59
CA HIS A 177 -15.69 17.70 -5.15
C HIS A 177 -15.84 16.23 -4.73
N LEU A 178 -14.72 15.51 -4.54
CA LEU A 178 -14.66 14.28 -3.72
C LEU A 178 -15.13 14.48 -2.26
N GLN A 179 -15.53 15.71 -1.91
CA GLN A 179 -16.08 16.10 -0.61
C GLN A 179 -17.60 16.08 -0.58
N ASP A 180 -18.26 15.86 -1.73
CA ASP A 180 -19.70 15.69 -1.72
C ASP A 180 -20.08 14.40 -0.98
N ALA A 181 -21.17 14.46 -0.23
CA ALA A 181 -21.61 13.37 0.63
C ALA A 181 -21.92 12.11 -0.20
N ASP A 182 -22.46 12.29 -1.41
CA ASP A 182 -22.81 11.18 -2.30
C ASP A 182 -21.55 10.53 -2.88
N SER A 183 -20.53 11.33 -3.26
CA SER A 183 -19.25 10.79 -3.71
C SER A 183 -18.54 9.96 -2.64
N ARG A 184 -18.61 10.43 -1.39
CA ARG A 184 -18.02 9.72 -0.25
C ARG A 184 -18.77 8.42 0.03
N ALA A 185 -20.09 8.43 0.00
CA ALA A 185 -20.90 7.22 0.16
C ALA A 185 -20.65 6.19 -0.96
N GLU A 186 -20.53 6.62 -2.23
CA GLU A 186 -20.20 5.72 -3.35
C GLU A 186 -18.79 5.11 -3.18
N LEU A 187 -17.80 5.91 -2.75
CA LEU A 187 -16.46 5.42 -2.44
C LEU A 187 -16.48 4.40 -1.30
N ASP A 188 -17.11 4.74 -0.18
CA ASP A 188 -17.19 3.88 1.00
C ASP A 188 -17.86 2.56 0.65
N LEU A 189 -18.91 2.56 -0.18
CA LEU A 189 -19.58 1.35 -0.67
C LEU A 189 -18.65 0.45 -1.51
N ILE A 190 -17.86 1.03 -2.41
CA ILE A 190 -16.91 0.28 -3.25
C ILE A 190 -15.78 -0.32 -2.40
N LEU A 191 -15.29 0.45 -1.42
CA LEU A 191 -14.28 0.01 -0.47
C LEU A 191 -14.80 -1.12 0.42
N GLU A 192 -15.96 -0.93 1.05
CA GLU A 192 -16.61 -1.90 1.92
C GLU A 192 -16.83 -3.21 1.17
N LYS A 193 -17.45 -3.17 -0.02
CA LYS A 193 -17.67 -4.37 -0.84
C LYS A 193 -16.38 -5.16 -1.08
N THR A 194 -15.30 -4.47 -1.43
CA THR A 194 -14.00 -5.11 -1.71
C THR A 194 -13.41 -5.73 -0.44
N LYS A 195 -13.48 -5.04 0.71
CA LYS A 195 -13.00 -5.57 1.99
C LYS A 195 -13.82 -6.78 2.45
N LEU A 196 -15.16 -6.74 2.28
CA LEU A 196 -16.06 -7.84 2.66
C LEU A 196 -15.76 -9.14 1.90
N GLU A 197 -15.28 -9.06 0.65
CA GLU A 197 -14.85 -10.23 -0.12
C GLU A 197 -13.57 -10.90 0.45
N ILE A 198 -12.75 -10.14 1.17
CA ILE A 198 -11.45 -10.59 1.71
C ILE A 198 -11.58 -11.08 3.16
N LEU A 199 -12.44 -10.45 3.97
CA LEU A 199 -12.58 -10.72 5.41
C LEU A 199 -12.73 -12.20 5.80
N PRO A 200 -13.56 -13.02 5.10
CA PRO A 200 -13.71 -14.44 5.45
C PRO A 200 -12.41 -15.24 5.43
N VAL A 201 -11.47 -14.89 4.54
CA VAL A 201 -10.14 -15.53 4.45
C VAL A 201 -9.35 -15.35 5.75
N TYR A 202 -9.57 -14.22 6.42
CA TYR A 202 -8.91 -13.87 7.66
C TYR A 202 -9.70 -14.30 8.89
N GLY A 203 -10.84 -14.96 8.69
CA GLY A 203 -11.70 -15.39 9.78
C GLY A 203 -12.50 -14.23 10.38
N TYR A 204 -12.91 -13.28 9.56
CA TYR A 204 -13.88 -12.27 9.96
C TYR A 204 -15.18 -12.51 9.21
N GLU A 205 -16.29 -12.12 9.82
CA GLU A 205 -17.58 -12.17 9.16
C GLU A 205 -17.57 -11.21 7.96
N ALA A 206 -18.16 -11.61 6.82
CA ALA A 206 -18.37 -10.71 5.69
C ALA A 206 -19.54 -9.75 5.96
N SER A 207 -19.41 -8.95 7.02
CA SER A 207 -20.37 -7.92 7.41
C SER A 207 -19.66 -6.67 7.93
N SER A 208 -20.39 -5.57 8.07
CA SER A 208 -19.86 -4.33 8.64
C SER A 208 -19.35 -4.53 10.08
N LYS A 209 -19.91 -5.51 10.82
CA LYS A 209 -19.40 -5.90 12.13
C LYS A 209 -18.03 -6.57 12.02
N GLY A 210 -17.86 -7.51 11.09
CA GLY A 210 -16.56 -8.14 10.85
C GLY A 210 -15.48 -7.15 10.40
N LEU A 211 -15.87 -6.08 9.69
CA LEU A 211 -14.97 -4.95 9.41
C LEU A 211 -14.54 -4.21 10.68
N GLN A 212 -15.47 -3.88 11.56
CA GLN A 212 -15.15 -3.22 12.84
C GLN A 212 -14.27 -4.10 13.73
N ASP A 213 -14.55 -5.40 13.79
CA ASP A 213 -13.75 -6.36 14.54
C ASP A 213 -12.31 -6.42 13.97
N MET A 214 -12.18 -6.47 12.63
CA MET A 214 -10.87 -6.43 11.96
C MET A 214 -10.13 -5.11 12.21
N ASP A 215 -10.80 -3.97 12.05
CA ASP A 215 -10.18 -2.65 12.27
C ASP A 215 -9.71 -2.52 13.73
N THR A 216 -10.48 -3.05 14.68
CA THR A 216 -10.09 -3.10 16.11
C THR A 216 -8.84 -3.95 16.32
N ASP A 217 -8.78 -5.14 15.72
CA ASP A 217 -7.60 -6.00 15.81
C ASP A 217 -6.38 -5.40 15.10
N MET A 218 -6.58 -4.62 14.04
CA MET A 218 -5.50 -3.94 13.32
C MET A 218 -4.85 -2.81 14.13
N GLN A 219 -5.60 -2.15 15.03
CA GLN A 219 -5.08 -1.05 15.87
C GLN A 219 -3.89 -1.46 16.74
N GLN A 220 -3.78 -2.74 17.11
CA GLN A 220 -2.62 -3.23 17.87
C GLN A 220 -1.29 -3.09 17.10
N PHE A 221 -1.37 -2.87 15.77
CA PHE A 221 -0.24 -2.70 14.88
C PHE A 221 -0.02 -1.25 14.42
N ASP A 222 -0.70 -0.25 15.00
CA ASP A 222 -0.60 1.16 14.58
C ASP A 222 0.83 1.72 14.64
N ASN A 223 1.69 1.12 15.48
CA ASN A 223 3.08 1.51 15.65
C ASN A 223 4.07 0.65 14.83
N ASP A 224 3.57 -0.35 14.10
CA ASP A 224 4.40 -1.25 13.28
C ASP A 224 4.75 -0.61 11.94
N ALA A 225 6.04 -0.50 11.65
CA ALA A 225 6.53 0.19 10.46
C ALA A 225 6.13 -0.52 9.15
N ASP A 226 6.13 -1.86 9.12
CA ASP A 226 5.81 -2.63 7.91
C ASP A 226 4.31 -2.50 7.57
N ILE A 227 3.47 -2.58 8.60
CA ILE A 227 2.02 -2.37 8.50
C ILE A 227 1.71 -0.95 8.04
N PHE A 228 2.44 0.04 8.56
CA PHE A 228 2.28 1.43 8.15
C PHE A 228 2.67 1.65 6.69
N VAL A 229 3.78 1.07 6.22
CA VAL A 229 4.20 1.17 4.81
C VAL A 229 3.13 0.62 3.88
N ASN A 230 2.56 -0.54 4.19
CA ASN A 230 1.46 -1.11 3.41
C ASN A 230 0.19 -0.25 3.48
N ALA A 231 -0.14 0.33 4.64
CA ALA A 231 -1.27 1.24 4.78
C ALA A 231 -1.11 2.49 3.88
N VAL A 232 0.10 3.04 3.78
CA VAL A 232 0.40 4.15 2.86
C VAL A 232 0.26 3.71 1.41
N ALA A 233 0.79 2.55 1.03
CA ALA A 233 0.63 2.04 -0.33
C ALA A 233 -0.85 1.80 -0.70
N ILE A 234 -1.66 1.34 0.25
CA ILE A 234 -3.11 1.22 0.09
C ILE A 234 -3.75 2.60 -0.11
N GLU A 235 -3.41 3.60 0.72
CA GLU A 235 -3.89 4.97 0.55
C GLU A 235 -3.52 5.53 -0.84
N GLU A 236 -2.29 5.30 -1.31
CA GLU A 236 -1.85 5.70 -2.64
C GLU A 236 -2.64 5.02 -3.76
N ALA A 237 -2.89 3.71 -3.64
CA ALA A 237 -3.72 2.96 -4.58
C ALA A 237 -5.17 3.46 -4.60
N LEU A 238 -5.70 3.94 -3.46
CA LEU A 238 -7.05 4.48 -3.36
C LEU A 238 -7.18 5.93 -3.87
N PHE A 239 -6.07 6.67 -3.93
CA PHE A 239 -6.09 8.09 -4.32
C PHE A 239 -4.97 8.47 -5.31
N PRO A 240 -4.79 7.75 -6.44
CA PRO A 240 -3.67 7.99 -7.36
C PRO A 240 -3.75 9.36 -8.05
N TYR A 241 -4.97 9.88 -8.24
CA TYR A 241 -5.23 11.14 -8.95
C TYR A 241 -5.12 12.37 -8.05
N CYS A 242 -5.17 12.22 -6.72
CA CYS A 242 -4.96 13.34 -5.81
C CYS A 242 -3.51 13.85 -5.83
N GLN A 243 -2.56 13.05 -6.36
CA GLN A 243 -1.13 13.35 -6.24
C GLN A 243 -0.46 13.88 -7.52
N THR A 244 -1.04 13.63 -8.70
CA THR A 244 -0.36 13.82 -9.99
C THR A 244 -0.89 14.97 -10.86
N GLY A 245 -2.05 15.55 -10.53
CA GLY A 245 -2.79 16.41 -11.48
C GLY A 245 -2.68 17.94 -11.32
N ARG A 246 -2.31 18.49 -10.16
CA ARG A 246 -2.13 19.96 -10.05
C ARG A 246 -0.70 20.32 -10.39
N ALA A 247 -0.42 20.44 -11.68
CA ALA A 247 0.53 21.47 -12.11
C ALA A 247 0.08 22.77 -11.44
N LEU A 248 1.00 23.45 -10.74
CA LEU A 248 0.79 24.82 -10.28
C LEU A 248 0.58 25.71 -11.50
N THR A 249 -0.58 25.67 -12.12
CA THR A 249 -1.05 26.83 -12.85
C THR A 249 -1.27 27.87 -11.76
N THR A 250 -0.63 29.02 -11.94
CA THR A 250 -0.62 30.19 -11.04
C THR A 250 -2.00 30.85 -10.94
N ASP A 251 -3.06 30.10 -11.21
CA ASP A 251 -4.40 30.61 -11.27
C ASP A 251 -5.00 30.63 -9.87
N LYS A 252 -5.42 31.83 -9.46
CA LYS A 252 -5.83 32.21 -8.10
C LYS A 252 -7.21 31.63 -7.74
N GLY A 253 -7.45 30.35 -8.04
CA GLY A 253 -8.63 29.64 -7.58
C GLY A 253 -8.55 29.32 -6.08
N PRO A 254 -9.68 29.27 -5.36
CA PRO A 254 -9.71 29.00 -3.92
C PRO A 254 -9.06 27.64 -3.67
N LEU A 255 -7.90 27.70 -3.04
CA LEU A 255 -6.99 26.60 -2.78
C LEU A 255 -7.72 25.50 -2.01
N GLY A 256 -7.48 24.24 -2.40
CA GLY A 256 -7.99 23.08 -1.68
C GLY A 256 -7.70 23.23 -0.19
N ARG A 257 -8.70 22.92 0.66
CA ARG A 257 -8.63 23.09 2.11
C ARG A 257 -7.28 22.62 2.63
N THR A 258 -6.48 23.56 3.10
CA THR A 258 -5.36 23.26 3.98
C THR A 258 -5.94 22.58 5.21
N GLY A 259 -5.34 21.46 5.64
CA GLY A 259 -5.69 20.85 6.92
C GLY A 259 -5.54 21.85 8.07
N SER A 260 -6.08 21.56 9.24
CA SER A 260 -5.68 22.29 10.45
C SER A 260 -4.32 21.76 10.92
N LYS A 261 -3.52 22.61 11.57
CA LYS A 261 -2.30 22.16 12.24
C LYS A 261 -2.65 21.05 13.26
N PRO A 262 -1.86 19.98 13.38
CA PRO A 262 -2.10 18.91 14.35
C PRO A 262 -2.13 19.46 15.78
N THR A 263 -3.13 19.11 16.59
CA THR A 263 -3.23 19.62 17.98
C THR A 263 -2.92 18.56 19.03
N THR A 264 -2.61 17.33 18.62
CA THR A 264 -2.37 16.19 19.51
C THR A 264 -1.12 15.43 19.08
N ALA A 265 -0.47 14.74 20.03
CA ALA A 265 0.69 13.89 19.73
C ALA A 265 0.36 12.83 18.66
N PHE A 266 -0.83 12.22 18.72
CA PHE A 266 -1.29 11.28 17.70
C PHE A 266 -1.36 11.87 16.29
N THR A 267 -1.91 13.09 16.14
CA THR A 267 -2.02 13.73 14.82
C THR A 267 -0.66 14.21 14.30
N VAL A 268 0.25 14.61 15.20
CA VAL A 268 1.66 14.87 14.86
C VAL A 268 2.36 13.58 14.42
N ALA A 269 2.21 12.48 15.15
CA ALA A 269 2.77 11.19 14.77
C ALA A 269 2.27 10.76 13.39
N LYS A 270 0.98 10.95 13.08
CA LYS A 270 0.43 10.69 11.73
C LYS A 270 1.13 11.49 10.62
N LEU A 271 1.38 12.78 10.83
CA LEU A 271 2.16 13.63 9.92
C LEU A 271 3.60 13.10 9.75
N LEU A 272 4.27 12.79 10.86
CA LEU A 272 5.65 12.30 10.85
C LEU A 272 5.74 10.93 10.16
N ARG A 273 4.85 9.98 10.44
CA ARG A 273 4.81 8.69 9.73
C ARG A 273 4.62 8.89 8.22
N LYS A 274 3.76 9.82 7.78
CA LYS A 274 3.58 10.13 6.35
C LYS A 274 4.87 10.68 5.70
N GLN A 275 5.61 11.54 6.40
CA GLN A 275 6.94 11.98 5.94
C GLN A 275 7.94 10.83 5.92
N LEU A 276 7.97 9.99 6.96
CA LEU A 276 8.87 8.85 7.06
C LEU A 276 8.68 7.87 5.90
N ALA A 277 7.44 7.51 5.55
CA ALA A 277 7.15 6.66 4.40
C ALA A 277 7.63 7.29 3.09
N ALA A 278 7.34 8.57 2.86
CA ALA A 278 7.77 9.27 1.65
C ALA A 278 9.31 9.30 1.51
N PHE A 279 10.01 9.61 2.59
CA PHE A 279 11.47 9.59 2.60
C PHE A 279 12.06 8.19 2.55
N SER A 280 11.32 7.16 2.95
CA SER A 280 11.79 5.77 2.86
C SER A 280 11.72 5.19 1.44
N SER A 281 11.15 5.91 0.47
CA SER A 281 11.08 5.45 -0.91
C SER A 281 12.47 5.19 -1.53
N PRO A 282 12.64 4.14 -2.36
CA PRO A 282 13.93 3.80 -2.95
C PRO A 282 14.55 4.93 -3.78
N SER A 283 13.74 5.65 -4.56
CA SER A 283 14.21 6.77 -5.37
C SER A 283 14.77 7.91 -4.52
N PHE A 284 14.12 8.24 -3.40
CA PHE A 284 14.60 9.25 -2.46
C PHE A 284 15.88 8.81 -1.76
N GLN A 285 15.92 7.57 -1.25
CA GLN A 285 17.10 7.03 -0.56
C GLN A 285 18.33 6.91 -1.48
N ASN A 286 18.13 6.61 -2.76
CA ASN A 286 19.19 6.68 -3.77
C ASN A 286 19.74 8.10 -3.91
N GLY A 287 18.86 9.12 -3.92
CA GLY A 287 19.25 10.53 -3.92
C GLY A 287 20.09 10.93 -2.69
N ILE A 288 19.66 10.54 -1.48
CA ILE A 288 20.43 10.76 -0.25
C ILE A 288 21.79 10.07 -0.32
N SER A 289 21.85 8.85 -0.84
CA SER A 289 23.11 8.11 -1.01
C SER A 289 24.07 8.81 -1.98
N CYS A 290 23.56 9.40 -3.07
CA CYS A 290 24.36 10.24 -3.97
C CYS A 290 24.93 11.47 -3.24
N LEU A 291 24.10 12.19 -2.48
CA LEU A 291 24.54 13.37 -1.73
C LEU A 291 25.63 13.03 -0.70
N LYS A 292 25.49 11.90 0.01
CA LYS A 292 26.50 11.43 0.98
C LYS A 292 27.85 11.16 0.30
N ARG A 293 27.86 10.42 -0.81
CA ARG A 293 29.09 10.16 -1.57
C ARG A 293 29.78 11.45 -2.01
N SER A 294 29.02 12.46 -2.42
CA SER A 294 29.59 13.77 -2.76
C SER A 294 30.19 14.49 -1.54
N ALA A 295 29.51 14.45 -0.39
CA ALA A 295 29.99 15.07 0.85
C ALA A 295 31.24 14.37 1.42
N ASP A 296 31.36 13.05 1.24
CA ASP A 296 32.53 12.28 1.69
C ASP A 296 33.81 12.70 0.96
N VAL A 297 33.70 13.09 -0.31
CA VAL A 297 34.82 13.65 -1.09
C VAL A 297 35.24 15.03 -0.58
N GLU A 298 34.27 15.82 -0.12
CA GLU A 298 34.50 17.17 0.43
C GLU A 298 34.92 17.17 1.92
N GLN A 299 35.07 16.00 2.54
CA GLN A 299 35.43 15.85 3.96
C GLN A 299 34.44 16.53 4.93
N ALA A 300 33.17 16.65 4.55
CA ALA A 300 32.15 17.27 5.40
C ALA A 300 31.74 16.34 6.56
N CYS A 301 32.42 16.45 7.71
CA CYS A 301 32.22 15.54 8.83
C CYS A 301 31.65 16.21 10.09
N GLU A 302 30.32 16.24 10.15
CA GLU A 302 29.61 16.26 11.44
C GLU A 302 28.37 15.34 11.39
N GLY A 303 28.57 14.10 10.92
CA GLY A 303 27.49 13.11 10.84
C GLY A 303 26.38 13.49 9.86
N TYR A 304 26.74 14.18 8.77
CA TYR A 304 25.86 14.70 7.72
C TYR A 304 24.77 15.67 8.21
N TYR A 305 25.00 16.35 9.34
CA TYR A 305 24.04 17.33 9.87
C TYR A 305 23.74 18.45 8.86
N HIS A 306 24.74 18.90 8.07
CA HIS A 306 24.59 19.92 7.02
C HIS A 306 24.76 19.35 5.60
N LEU A 307 24.10 18.24 5.28
CA LEU A 307 24.19 17.63 3.95
C LEU A 307 23.63 18.57 2.86
N ARG A 308 24.50 19.11 2.01
CA ARG A 308 24.15 20.00 0.89
C ARG A 308 23.19 19.29 -0.08
N GLY A 309 22.18 20.00 -0.60
CA GLY A 309 21.19 19.43 -1.53
C GLY A 309 20.04 18.66 -0.87
N ARG A 310 20.13 18.35 0.43
CA ARG A 310 19.11 17.58 1.14
C ARG A 310 17.76 18.28 1.19
N ALA A 311 17.75 19.59 1.43
CA ALA A 311 16.51 20.36 1.49
C ALA A 311 15.81 20.41 0.12
N GLU A 312 16.58 20.54 -0.95
CA GLU A 312 16.11 20.53 -2.34
C GLU A 312 15.50 19.17 -2.71
N LEU A 313 16.10 18.08 -2.23
CA LEU A 313 15.59 16.72 -2.44
C LEU A 313 14.29 16.46 -1.65
N ALA A 314 14.20 16.92 -0.40
CA ALA A 314 13.05 16.69 0.49
C ALA A 314 11.82 17.57 0.17
N LEU A 315 12.05 18.82 -0.26
CA LEU A 315 10.98 19.81 -0.41
C LEU A 315 9.87 19.42 -1.39
N PRO A 316 10.12 18.75 -2.54
CA PRO A 316 9.06 18.26 -3.42
C PRO A 316 8.08 17.29 -2.74
N LEU A 317 8.57 16.44 -1.82
CA LEU A 317 7.73 15.52 -1.05
C LEU A 317 6.96 16.29 0.03
N GLN A 318 7.65 17.14 0.78
CA GLN A 318 7.04 17.96 1.84
C GLN A 318 5.98 18.92 1.29
N ARG A 319 6.18 19.47 0.08
CA ARG A 319 5.19 20.27 -0.65
C ARG A 319 3.83 19.60 -0.81
N ARG A 320 3.82 18.28 -0.91
CA ARG A 320 2.60 17.47 -1.06
C ARG A 320 1.98 17.11 0.28
N ILE A 321 2.83 16.85 1.28
CA ILE A 321 2.41 16.35 2.60
C ILE A 321 1.94 17.50 3.50
N LEU A 322 2.76 18.55 3.65
CA LEU A 322 2.55 19.62 4.62
C LEU A 322 1.19 20.33 4.53
N PRO A 323 0.68 20.69 3.33
CA PRO A 323 -0.64 21.33 3.22
C PRO A 323 -1.80 20.49 3.77
N GLN A 324 -1.67 19.16 3.78
CA GLN A 324 -2.69 18.25 4.33
C GLN A 324 -2.81 18.36 5.86
N TYR A 325 -1.80 18.95 6.51
CA TYR A 325 -1.72 19.15 7.95
C TYR A 325 -1.62 20.63 8.32
N GLY A 326 -2.07 21.53 7.44
CA GLY A 326 -2.11 22.96 7.73
C GLY A 326 -0.78 23.70 7.71
N PHE A 327 0.26 23.06 7.20
CA PHE A 327 1.56 23.69 6.99
C PHE A 327 1.73 24.10 5.53
N GLN A 328 2.47 25.18 5.28
CA GLN A 328 2.79 25.55 3.91
C GLN A 328 3.73 24.52 3.26
N GLY A 329 3.55 24.26 1.96
CA GLY A 329 4.49 23.47 1.15
C GLY A 329 5.77 24.26 0.79
N SER A 330 6.35 24.98 1.74
CA SER A 330 7.49 25.88 1.53
C SER A 330 8.58 25.58 2.56
N ARG A 331 9.78 26.14 2.38
CA ARG A 331 10.85 26.03 3.41
C ARG A 331 10.40 26.62 4.75
N ALA A 332 9.65 27.73 4.72
CA ALA A 332 9.05 28.33 5.91
C ALA A 332 8.05 27.39 6.57
N GLY A 333 7.19 26.71 5.79
CA GLY A 333 6.25 25.72 6.33
C GLY A 333 6.92 24.46 6.90
N VAL A 334 8.11 24.08 6.41
CA VAL A 334 8.92 23.00 7.01
C VAL A 334 9.46 23.44 8.37
N LEU A 335 9.96 24.68 8.49
CA LEU A 335 10.42 25.22 9.77
C LEU A 335 9.28 25.34 10.78
N ASP A 336 8.12 25.83 10.32
CA ASP A 336 6.88 25.87 11.10
C ASP A 336 6.48 24.46 11.58
N MET A 337 6.47 23.47 10.69
CA MET A 337 6.20 22.07 11.05
C MET A 337 7.18 21.53 12.09
N VAL A 338 8.49 21.78 11.95
CA VAL A 338 9.49 21.34 12.93
C VAL A 338 9.27 22.00 14.29
N SER A 339 9.05 23.32 14.32
CA SER A 339 8.77 24.07 15.55
C SER A 339 7.45 23.65 16.20
N HIS A 340 6.49 23.19 15.41
CA HIS A 340 5.21 22.68 15.89
C HIS A 340 5.37 21.28 16.48
N CYS A 341 6.11 20.39 15.79
CA CYS A 341 6.38 19.04 16.26
C CYS A 341 7.22 19.01 17.55
N SER A 342 8.10 19.99 17.77
CA SER A 342 8.94 20.03 18.97
C SER A 342 8.13 20.15 20.26
N GLN A 343 6.92 20.71 20.21
CA GLN A 343 6.02 20.79 21.37
C GLN A 343 5.53 19.42 21.85
N PHE A 344 5.60 18.40 20.98
CA PHE A 344 5.16 17.03 21.26
C PHE A 344 6.35 16.07 21.37
N ILE A 345 7.58 16.55 21.35
CA ILE A 345 8.79 15.71 21.29
C ILE A 345 9.06 14.93 22.58
N THR A 346 8.39 15.28 23.68
CA THR A 346 8.43 14.51 24.93
C THR A 346 7.62 13.21 24.83
N ASP A 347 6.71 13.11 23.85
CA ASP A 347 6.05 11.86 23.52
C ASP A 347 7.06 10.89 22.87
N PRO A 348 7.25 9.68 23.43
CA PRO A 348 8.28 8.74 22.96
C PRO A 348 8.12 8.33 21.48
N GLU A 349 6.88 8.23 20.99
CA GLU A 349 6.64 7.88 19.60
C GLU A 349 7.01 9.05 18.68
N VAL A 350 6.59 10.27 19.01
CA VAL A 350 6.95 11.47 18.24
C VAL A 350 8.48 11.62 18.19
N ALA A 351 9.17 11.47 19.32
CA ALA A 351 10.63 11.53 19.40
C ALA A 351 11.31 10.51 18.47
N ARG A 352 10.84 9.27 18.49
CA ARG A 352 11.37 8.18 17.64
C ARG A 352 11.13 8.47 16.16
N LEU A 353 9.91 8.85 15.79
CA LEU A 353 9.57 9.16 14.39
C LEU A 353 10.36 10.35 13.86
N PHE A 354 10.59 11.35 14.72
CA PHE A 354 11.41 12.51 14.39
C PHE A 354 12.86 12.09 14.08
N ASP A 355 13.45 11.22 14.89
CA ASP A 355 14.78 10.65 14.63
C ASP A 355 14.81 9.79 13.36
N ASP A 356 13.82 8.90 13.19
CA ASP A 356 13.72 8.01 12.04
C ASP A 356 13.65 8.80 10.72
N ILE A 357 12.89 9.90 10.70
CA ILE A 357 12.85 10.83 9.56
C ILE A 357 14.23 11.41 9.29
N ASN A 358 14.91 11.92 10.32
CA ASN A 358 16.23 12.54 10.16
C ASN A 358 17.29 11.53 9.70
N LEU A 359 17.20 10.27 10.14
CA LEU A 359 18.00 9.16 9.62
C LEU A 359 17.74 8.93 8.13
N LYS A 360 16.46 8.90 7.70
CA LYS A 360 16.10 8.79 6.27
C LYS A 360 16.52 10.01 5.46
N LEU A 361 16.61 11.18 6.08
CA LEU A 361 17.19 12.39 5.50
C LEU A 361 18.74 12.36 5.49
N GLY A 362 19.35 11.27 5.94
CA GLY A 362 20.77 11.01 5.83
C GLY A 362 21.60 11.39 7.05
N MET A 363 20.99 11.88 8.13
CA MET A 363 21.72 12.15 9.37
C MET A 363 22.22 10.85 10.03
N THR A 364 23.25 10.97 10.86
CA THR A 364 23.66 9.89 11.78
C THR A 364 22.84 9.92 13.07
N PRO A 365 22.78 8.82 13.85
CA PRO A 365 22.05 8.80 15.12
C PRO A 365 22.46 9.92 16.09
N THR A 366 23.75 10.21 16.20
CA THR A 366 24.26 11.29 17.05
C THR A 366 23.82 12.67 16.55
N ALA A 367 23.77 12.88 15.23
CA ALA A 367 23.27 14.11 14.63
C ALA A 367 21.75 14.27 14.82
N CYS A 368 20.97 13.18 14.75
CA CYS A 368 19.54 13.19 15.08
C CYS A 368 19.30 13.62 16.53
N ALA A 369 20.04 13.05 17.49
CA ALA A 369 19.93 13.42 18.90
C ALA A 369 20.19 14.93 19.12
N ARG A 370 21.29 15.46 18.55
CA ARG A 370 21.60 16.90 18.61
C ARG A 370 20.51 17.76 17.98
N PHE A 371 19.96 17.31 16.84
CA PHE A 371 18.88 18.03 16.17
C PHE A 371 17.62 18.07 17.04
N ARG A 372 17.27 16.95 17.66
CA ARG A 372 16.13 16.88 18.60
C ARG A 372 16.34 17.79 19.80
N ASP A 373 17.52 17.78 20.41
CA ASP A 373 17.83 18.66 21.54
C ASP A 373 17.70 20.14 21.15
N THR A 374 18.17 20.49 19.95
CA THR A 374 18.01 21.85 19.38
C THR A 374 16.54 22.19 19.14
N ALA A 375 15.76 21.25 18.62
CA ALA A 375 14.32 21.44 18.38
C ALA A 375 13.54 21.66 19.68
N CYS A 376 13.92 20.97 20.77
CA CYS A 376 13.32 21.17 22.10
C CYS A 376 13.52 22.58 22.65
N MET A 377 14.58 23.28 22.21
CA MET A 377 14.88 24.65 22.64
C MET A 377 14.17 25.72 21.80
N LEU A 378 13.47 25.33 20.73
CA LEU A 378 12.70 26.28 19.94
C LEU A 378 11.55 26.83 20.80
N PRO A 379 11.32 28.16 20.81
CA PRO A 379 10.23 28.74 21.55
C PRO A 379 8.92 28.15 21.04
N ALA A 380 8.09 27.63 21.94
CA ALA A 380 6.73 27.27 21.60
C ALA A 380 6.04 28.52 21.06
N GLU A 381 5.54 28.44 19.83
CA GLU A 381 4.74 29.52 19.26
C GLU A 381 3.59 29.77 20.24
N ALA A 382 3.55 30.96 20.85
CA ALA A 382 2.53 31.28 21.84
C ALA A 382 1.17 30.97 21.18
N PRO A 383 0.30 30.18 21.85
CA PRO A 383 -0.96 29.76 21.24
C PRO A 383 -1.65 31.02 20.75
N ALA A 384 -1.82 31.12 19.42
CA ALA A 384 -2.33 32.33 18.77
C ALA A 384 -3.56 32.75 19.56
N ALA A 385 -3.46 33.88 20.28
CA ALA A 385 -4.50 34.33 21.18
C ALA A 385 -5.77 34.34 20.34
N CYS A 386 -6.73 33.49 20.71
CA CYS A 386 -7.96 33.32 19.97
C CYS A 386 -8.66 34.69 20.05
N HIS A 387 -8.41 35.53 19.05
CA HIS A 387 -9.04 36.83 18.90
C HIS A 387 -10.47 36.54 18.49
N THR A 388 -11.26 36.10 19.48
CA THR A 388 -12.71 36.24 19.49
C THR A 388 -12.99 37.72 19.64
N THR A 389 -12.68 38.50 18.61
CA THR A 389 -13.22 39.84 18.44
C THR A 389 -14.69 39.60 18.15
N ILE A 390 -15.50 39.44 19.20
CA ILE A 390 -16.95 39.54 19.10
C ILE A 390 -17.18 40.91 18.45
N PRO A 391 -17.76 40.98 17.24
CA PRO A 391 -18.12 42.27 16.66
C PRO A 391 -19.13 42.89 17.63
N ARG A 392 -18.68 43.92 18.35
CA ARG A 392 -19.53 44.73 19.21
C ARG A 392 -20.43 45.50 18.25
N SER A 393 -21.65 45.00 18.08
CA SER A 393 -22.72 45.69 17.37
C SER A 393 -23.09 46.95 18.15
N ASP A 394 -22.35 48.03 17.94
CA ASP A 394 -22.77 49.35 18.40
C ASP A 394 -23.93 49.81 17.50
N MET A 395 -25.15 49.57 17.99
CA MET A 395 -26.31 50.36 17.62
C MET A 395 -26.13 51.77 18.18
N THR A 396 -25.86 52.75 17.34
CA THR A 396 -26.22 54.14 17.63
C THR A 396 -26.93 54.74 16.43
N ALA A 397 -28.22 55.03 16.66
CA ALA A 397 -29.08 55.82 15.80
C ALA A 397 -28.75 57.32 15.92
N SER A 398 -29.08 58.06 14.85
CA SER A 398 -29.50 59.47 14.83
C SER A 398 -28.50 60.53 15.28
N THR A 399 -28.18 61.49 14.41
CA THR A 399 -28.85 62.81 14.35
C THR A 399 -28.26 63.63 13.19
N ALA A 400 -29.13 64.29 12.45
CA ALA A 400 -28.82 65.23 11.37
C ALA A 400 -28.36 66.58 11.93
N GLU A 401 -27.40 67.24 11.28
CA GLU A 401 -27.39 68.70 11.23
C GLU A 401 -26.62 69.21 10.01
N SER A 402 -27.27 70.14 9.32
CA SER A 402 -26.88 70.81 8.09
C SER A 402 -26.10 72.08 8.41
N VAL A 403 -24.94 72.35 7.79
CA VAL A 403 -24.46 73.73 7.55
C VAL A 403 -23.67 73.80 6.23
N SER A 404 -24.07 74.76 5.40
CA SER A 404 -23.49 75.24 4.14
C SER A 404 -22.33 76.22 4.39
N ILE A 405 -21.35 76.33 3.48
CA ILE A 405 -20.47 77.50 3.15
C ILE A 405 -19.42 76.99 2.11
N VAL A 406 -19.57 77.29 0.80
CA VAL A 406 -19.00 78.42 0.00
C VAL A 406 -17.49 78.33 -0.32
N ALA A 407 -17.23 78.08 -1.62
CA ALA A 407 -16.27 78.68 -2.58
C ALA A 407 -14.76 78.89 -2.30
N GLY A 408 -13.97 78.59 -3.36
CA GLY A 408 -12.70 79.25 -3.72
C GLY A 408 -11.54 78.27 -4.02
N SER A 409 -11.15 77.96 -5.27
CA SER A 409 -10.41 78.75 -6.28
C SER A 409 -8.90 78.42 -6.34
N GLY A 410 -8.39 78.15 -7.56
CA GLY A 410 -6.99 78.33 -8.01
C GLY A 410 -6.14 77.04 -8.11
N SER A 411 -5.83 76.50 -9.31
CA SER A 411 -4.80 76.93 -10.30
C SER A 411 -3.36 76.60 -9.84
N ASN A 412 -2.46 75.94 -10.59
CA ASN A 412 -2.28 75.77 -12.04
C ASN A 412 -1.85 74.35 -12.41
#